data_AF-A8V1A4-F1
#
_entry.id   AF-A8V1A4-F1
#
_cell.length_a   1.000
_cell.length_b   1.000
_cell.length_c   1.000
_cell.angle_alpha   90.00
_cell.angle_beta   90.00
_cell.angle_gamma   90.00
#
_symmetry.space_group_name_H-M   'P 1'
#
loop_
_entity.id
_entity.type
_entity.pdbx_description
1 polymer ?
#
loop_
_entity_poly.entity_id
_entity_poly.type
_entity_poly.pdbx_seq_one_letter_code
_entity_poly.pdbx_strand_id
1 'polypeptide(L)'
;MINSILYTLEIIFLISLIFASISSIKTWLLSKKLTKNIKKAIYESYPLNIPPIKYKNLNQFLISMINKAENSEPIENNLQNLQKEFNIPKNKVEEIKKIIIEYTKNIYFWNKYGKISGYIALITGGLSFIIFYVIK
;
A
#
# COMPACT_ATOMS: atom_id res chain seq x y z
N MET A 1 37.41 7.71 -18.66
CA MET A 1 36.68 6.53 -18.15
C MET A 1 35.80 6.87 -16.94
N ILE A 2 36.36 7.46 -15.88
CA ILE A 2 35.64 7.78 -14.63
C ILE A 2 34.39 8.65 -14.86
N ASN A 3 34.49 9.74 -15.64
CA ASN A 3 33.33 10.60 -15.94
C ASN A 3 32.20 9.84 -16.66
N SER A 4 32.51 8.91 -17.56
CA SER A 4 31.50 8.11 -18.26
C SER A 4 30.75 7.16 -17.33
N ILE A 5 31.45 6.61 -16.33
CA ILE A 5 30.84 5.77 -15.28
C ILE A 5 29.93 6.62 -14.41
N LEU A 6 30.37 7.84 -14.04
CA LEU A 6 29.60 8.76 -13.21
C LEU A 6 28.27 9.16 -13.88
N TYR A 7 28.31 9.56 -15.15
CA TYR A 7 27.09 9.85 -15.92
C TYR A 7 26.15 8.65 -16.02
N THR A 8 26.69 7.45 -16.19
CA THR A 8 25.87 6.23 -16.25
C THR A 8 25.16 5.99 -14.90
N LEU A 9 25.86 6.15 -13.78
CA LEU A 9 25.29 6.01 -12.44
C LEU A 9 24.22 7.07 -12.15
N GLU A 10 24.44 8.32 -12.56
CA GLU A 10 23.48 9.41 -12.42
C GLU A 10 22.20 9.17 -13.25
N ILE A 11 22.32 8.66 -14.47
CA ILE A 11 21.17 8.29 -15.30
C ILE A 11 20.36 7.18 -14.63
N ILE A 12 21.02 6.11 -14.16
CA ILE A 12 20.33 5.00 -13.47
C ILE A 12 19.67 5.51 -12.17
N PHE A 13 20.35 6.39 -11.43
CA PHE A 13 19.82 7.03 -10.23
C PHE A 13 18.52 7.79 -10.51
N LEU A 14 18.53 8.68 -11.51
CA LEU A 14 17.37 9.48 -11.90
C LEU A 14 16.19 8.61 -12.34
N ILE A 15 16.44 7.62 -13.20
CA ILE A 15 15.42 6.68 -13.66
C ILE A 15 14.81 5.92 -12.47
N SER A 16 15.66 5.48 -11.52
CA SER A 16 15.22 4.76 -10.33
C SER A 16 14.37 5.64 -9.40
N LEU A 17 14.71 6.92 -9.23
CA LEU A 17 13.89 7.87 -8.47
C LEU A 17 12.52 8.11 -9.11
N ILE A 18 12.48 8.25 -10.44
CA ILE A 18 11.21 8.39 -11.19
C ILE A 18 10.33 7.16 -10.93
N PHE A 19 10.87 5.95 -11.04
CA PHE A 19 10.11 4.73 -10.78
C PHE A 19 9.65 4.58 -9.33
N ALA A 20 10.49 4.93 -8.35
CA ALA A 20 10.10 4.97 -6.94
C ALA A 20 8.94 5.94 -6.70
N SER A 21 8.97 7.10 -7.36
CA SER A 21 7.93 8.13 -7.28
C SER A 21 6.61 7.66 -7.91
N ILE A 22 6.67 7.06 -9.11
CA ILE A 22 5.50 6.46 -9.77
C ILE A 22 4.88 5.40 -8.87
N SER A 23 5.71 4.55 -8.27
CA SER A 23 5.26 3.51 -7.36
C SER A 23 4.50 4.09 -6.17
N SER A 24 5.05 5.13 -5.53
CA SER A 24 4.39 5.81 -4.40
C SER A 24 3.02 6.37 -4.78
N ILE A 25 2.93 7.04 -5.94
CA ILE A 25 1.67 7.58 -6.46
C ILE A 25 0.66 6.45 -6.73
N LYS A 26 1.10 5.34 -7.31
CA LYS A 26 0.24 4.17 -7.58
C LYS A 26 -0.27 3.54 -6.29
N THR A 27 0.59 3.35 -5.29
CA THR A 27 0.22 2.88 -3.95
C THR A 27 -0.85 3.80 -3.34
N TRP A 28 -0.65 5.12 -3.37
CA TRP A 28 -1.61 6.09 -2.86
C TRP A 28 -2.97 6.03 -3.57
N LEU A 29 -2.98 5.94 -4.90
CA LEU A 29 -4.22 5.81 -5.68
C LEU A 29 -4.98 4.52 -5.34
N LEU A 30 -4.27 3.41 -5.15
CA LEU A 30 -4.86 2.14 -4.75
C LEU A 30 -5.46 2.23 -3.34
N SER A 31 -4.77 2.82 -2.37
CA SER A 31 -5.28 3.03 -1.01
C SER A 31 -6.52 3.96 -1.00
N LYS A 32 -6.53 4.97 -1.88
CA LYS A 32 -7.70 5.84 -2.06
C LYS A 32 -8.90 5.09 -2.66
N LYS A 33 -8.66 4.23 -3.67
CA LYS A 33 -9.68 3.36 -4.28
C LYS A 33 -10.24 2.39 -3.24
N LEU A 34 -9.37 1.73 -2.46
CA LEU A 34 -9.74 0.84 -1.37
C LEU A 34 -10.66 1.54 -0.37
N THR A 35 -10.23 2.69 0.14
CA THR A 35 -11.00 3.47 1.11
C THR A 35 -12.39 3.83 0.58
N LYS A 36 -12.48 4.25 -0.69
CA LYS A 36 -13.76 4.57 -1.34
C LYS A 36 -14.67 3.33 -1.45
N ASN A 37 -14.12 2.20 -1.88
CA ASN A 37 -14.88 0.97 -2.07
C ASN A 37 -15.36 0.37 -0.74
N ILE A 38 -14.50 0.33 0.27
CA ILE A 38 -14.86 -0.11 1.62
C ILE A 38 -15.93 0.80 2.21
N LYS A 39 -15.77 2.13 2.13
CA LYS A 39 -16.79 3.07 2.61
C LYS A 39 -18.12 2.85 1.91
N LYS A 40 -18.13 2.62 0.60
CA LYS A 40 -19.36 2.33 -0.15
C LYS A 40 -20.03 1.05 0.35
N ALA A 41 -19.28 -0.05 0.46
CA ALA A 41 -19.79 -1.33 0.94
C ALA A 41 -20.35 -1.24 2.37
N ILE A 42 -19.72 -0.44 3.23
CA ILE A 42 -20.15 -0.23 4.62
C ILE A 42 -21.34 0.70 4.71
N TYR A 43 -21.32 1.87 4.05
CA TYR A 43 -22.38 2.87 4.14
C TYR A 43 -23.71 2.36 3.57
N GLU A 44 -23.66 1.52 2.53
CA GLU A 44 -24.84 0.80 2.02
C GLU A 44 -25.40 -0.24 3.00
N SER A 45 -24.66 -0.59 4.05
CA SER A 45 -24.99 -1.66 5.00
C SER A 45 -25.27 -1.19 6.43
N TYR A 46 -25.02 0.08 6.72
CA TYR A 46 -25.03 0.62 8.07
C TYR A 46 -26.15 1.67 8.25
N PRO A 47 -27.01 1.56 9.29
CA PRO A 47 -28.05 2.54 9.54
C PRO A 47 -27.48 3.92 9.85
N LEU A 48 -28.15 4.99 9.39
CA LEU A 48 -27.73 6.40 9.46
C LEU A 48 -27.40 6.94 10.88
N ASN A 49 -27.72 6.20 11.96
CA ASN A 49 -27.60 6.65 13.35
C ASN A 49 -26.65 5.79 14.23
N ILE A 50 -25.43 5.52 13.78
CA ILE A 50 -24.46 4.78 14.59
C ILE A 50 -23.75 5.75 15.54
N PRO A 51 -23.54 5.37 16.83
CA PRO A 51 -22.72 6.16 17.72
C PRO A 51 -21.29 6.31 17.15
N PRO A 52 -20.70 7.53 17.17
CA PRO A 52 -19.39 7.81 16.60
C PRO A 52 -18.28 6.84 17.07
N ILE A 53 -18.38 6.36 18.31
CA ILE A 53 -17.46 5.38 18.91
C ILE A 53 -17.48 4.06 18.14
N LYS A 54 -18.67 3.55 17.78
CA LYS A 54 -18.79 2.28 17.05
C LYS A 54 -18.27 2.40 15.61
N TYR A 55 -18.45 3.55 14.97
CA TYR A 55 -17.85 3.85 13.66
C TYR A 55 -16.32 3.98 13.72
N LYS A 56 -15.77 4.62 14.77
CA LYS A 56 -14.33 4.69 15.01
C LYS A 56 -13.73 3.28 15.19
N ASN A 57 -14.35 2.46 16.02
CA ASN A 57 -13.90 1.09 16.28
C ASN A 57 -13.94 0.24 14.99
N LEU A 58 -14.99 0.39 14.18
CA LEU A 58 -15.07 -0.27 12.87
C LEU A 58 -13.91 0.14 11.96
N ASN A 59 -13.62 1.44 11.86
CA ASN A 59 -12.51 1.92 11.03
C ASN A 59 -11.17 1.35 11.51
N GLN A 60 -10.91 1.37 12.82
CA GLN A 60 -9.69 0.79 13.38
C GLN A 60 -9.60 -0.71 13.11
N PHE A 61 -10.72 -1.42 13.25
CA PHE A 61 -10.80 -2.84 12.95
C PHE A 61 -10.46 -3.13 11.48
N LEU A 62 -11.06 -2.39 10.55
CA LEU A 62 -10.79 -2.54 9.12
C LEU A 62 -9.32 -2.24 8.77
N ILE A 63 -8.74 -1.19 9.35
CA ILE A 63 -7.32 -0.88 9.17
C ILE A 63 -6.46 -2.06 9.63
N SER A 64 -6.73 -2.61 10.82
CA SER A 64 -5.97 -3.76 11.31
C SER A 64 -6.11 -4.98 10.40
N MET A 65 -7.31 -5.24 9.87
CA MET A 65 -7.56 -6.34 8.94
C MET A 65 -6.84 -6.13 7.60
N ILE A 66 -6.82 -4.90 7.07
CA ILE A 66 -6.08 -4.56 5.84
C ILE A 66 -4.59 -4.79 6.06
N ASN A 67 -4.02 -4.31 7.17
CA ASN A 67 -2.60 -4.49 7.48
C ASN A 67 -2.22 -5.97 7.59
N LYS A 68 -3.05 -6.78 8.24
CA LYS A 68 -2.88 -8.24 8.27
C LYS A 68 -2.88 -8.85 6.88
N ALA A 69 -3.85 -8.46 6.05
CA ALA A 69 -3.96 -8.96 4.69
C ALA A 69 -2.75 -8.56 3.82
N GLU A 70 -2.21 -7.35 3.98
CA GLU A 70 -0.98 -6.90 3.33
C GLU A 70 0.24 -7.75 3.75
N ASN A 71 0.27 -8.20 5.00
CA ASN A 71 1.30 -9.09 5.54
C ASN A 71 1.04 -10.58 5.26
N SER A 72 0.06 -10.92 4.42
CA SER A 72 -0.34 -12.30 4.12
C SER A 72 -0.81 -13.11 5.34
N GLU A 73 -1.27 -12.42 6.38
CA GLU A 73 -1.89 -13.06 7.55
C GLU A 73 -3.36 -13.42 7.25
N PRO A 74 -3.89 -14.51 7.83
CA PRO A 74 -5.28 -14.91 7.65
C PRO A 74 -6.25 -13.86 8.22
N ILE A 75 -7.31 -13.56 7.48
CA ILE A 75 -8.33 -12.56 7.84
C ILE A 75 -9.73 -13.16 8.07
N GLU A 76 -9.88 -14.48 7.95
CA GLU A 76 -11.15 -15.20 8.10
C GLU A 76 -11.81 -14.91 9.44
N ASN A 77 -11.03 -14.90 10.54
CA ASN A 77 -11.54 -14.57 11.87
C ASN A 77 -12.00 -13.11 11.94
N ASN A 78 -11.28 -12.20 11.27
CA ASN A 78 -11.66 -10.79 11.23
C ASN A 78 -12.97 -10.58 10.46
N LEU A 79 -13.18 -11.32 9.36
CA LEU A 79 -14.42 -11.29 8.59
C LEU A 79 -15.61 -11.82 9.41
N GLN A 80 -15.41 -12.84 10.24
CA GLN A 80 -16.46 -13.31 11.16
C GLN A 80 -16.81 -12.26 12.21
N ASN A 81 -15.82 -11.55 12.75
CA ASN A 81 -16.05 -10.48 13.73
C ASN A 81 -16.78 -9.28 13.10
N LEU A 82 -16.56 -8.98 11.81
CA LEU A 82 -17.38 -7.99 11.09
C LEU A 82 -18.86 -8.34 11.07
N GLN A 83 -19.20 -9.63 10.94
CA GLN A 83 -20.60 -10.06 11.00
C GLN A 83 -21.15 -9.98 12.43
N LYS A 84 -20.38 -10.44 13.43
CA LYS A 84 -20.86 -10.60 14.81
C LYS A 84 -20.85 -9.31 15.63
N GLU A 85 -19.78 -8.52 15.56
CA GLU A 85 -19.59 -7.32 16.40
C GLU A 85 -20.18 -6.07 15.75
N PHE A 86 -20.13 -6.02 14.42
CA PHE A 86 -20.52 -4.86 13.62
C PHE A 86 -21.85 -5.05 12.87
N ASN A 87 -22.48 -6.23 12.97
CA ASN A 87 -23.74 -6.58 12.31
C ASN A 87 -23.72 -6.37 10.79
N ILE A 88 -22.55 -6.52 10.16
CA ILE A 88 -22.43 -6.36 8.71
C ILE A 88 -23.04 -7.60 8.01
N PRO A 89 -23.96 -7.42 7.06
CA PRO A 89 -24.54 -8.51 6.28
C PRO A 89 -23.48 -9.38 5.59
N LYS A 90 -23.70 -10.70 5.55
CA LYS A 90 -22.75 -11.67 4.97
C LYS A 90 -22.35 -11.33 3.53
N ASN A 91 -23.30 -10.91 2.69
CA ASN A 91 -23.03 -10.50 1.31
C ASN A 91 -22.04 -9.32 1.23
N LYS A 92 -22.14 -8.35 2.15
CA LYS A 92 -21.24 -7.20 2.24
C LYS A 92 -19.88 -7.57 2.81
N VAL A 93 -19.82 -8.51 3.74
CA VAL A 93 -18.54 -9.05 4.22
C VAL A 93 -17.77 -9.77 3.11
N GLU A 94 -18.45 -10.54 2.26
CA GLU A 94 -17.83 -11.15 1.07
C GLU A 94 -17.37 -10.10 0.05
N GLU A 95 -18.14 -9.01 -0.13
CA GLU A 95 -17.74 -7.87 -0.96
C GLU A 95 -16.46 -7.22 -0.41
N ILE A 96 -16.40 -6.94 0.89
CA ILE A 96 -15.21 -6.39 1.57
C ILE A 96 -14.02 -7.34 1.42
N LYS A 97 -14.22 -8.65 1.59
CA LYS A 97 -13.16 -9.67 1.37
C LYS A 97 -12.58 -9.56 -0.03
N LYS A 98 -13.42 -9.52 -1.07
CA LYS A 98 -12.97 -9.38 -2.47
C LYS A 98 -12.20 -8.08 -2.70
N ILE A 99 -12.70 -6.96 -2.18
CA ILE A 99 -12.04 -5.66 -2.27
C ILE A 99 -10.64 -5.69 -1.65
N ILE A 100 -10.50 -6.30 -0.47
CA ILE A 100 -9.22 -6.39 0.23
C ILE A 100 -8.25 -7.30 -0.52
N ILE A 101 -8.70 -8.45 -1.02
CA ILE A 101 -7.86 -9.37 -1.80
C ILE A 101 -7.37 -8.71 -3.11
N GLU A 102 -8.25 -7.98 -3.81
CA GLU A 102 -7.86 -7.23 -5.01
C GLU A 102 -6.80 -6.16 -4.66
N TYR A 103 -7.00 -5.46 -3.56
CA TYR A 103 -6.07 -4.44 -3.08
C TYR A 103 -4.72 -5.05 -2.69
N THR A 104 -4.67 -6.12 -1.90
CA THR A 104 -3.40 -6.72 -1.45
C THR A 104 -2.56 -7.24 -2.60
N LYS A 105 -3.20 -7.86 -3.60
CA LYS A 105 -2.50 -8.32 -4.81
C LYS A 105 -1.83 -7.16 -5.57
N ASN A 106 -2.53 -6.04 -5.69
CA ASN A 106 -2.04 -4.87 -6.41
C ASN A 106 -1.00 -4.08 -5.60
N ILE A 107 -1.24 -3.88 -4.30
CA ILE A 107 -0.36 -3.09 -3.43
C ILE A 107 0.98 -3.78 -3.20
N TYR A 108 0.99 -5.12 -3.10
CA TYR A 108 2.21 -5.90 -2.94
C TYR A 108 3.17 -5.67 -4.12
N PHE A 109 2.66 -5.69 -5.35
CA PHE A 109 3.45 -5.46 -6.54
C PHE A 109 4.11 -4.08 -6.54
N TRP A 110 3.31 -3.02 -6.33
CA TRP A 110 3.82 -1.65 -6.31
C TRP A 110 4.77 -1.43 -5.14
N ASN A 111 4.44 -1.87 -3.93
CA ASN A 111 5.34 -1.73 -2.78
C ASN A 111 6.69 -2.44 -3.00
N LYS A 112 6.69 -3.64 -3.61
CA LYS A 112 7.92 -4.35 -3.95
C LYS A 112 8.72 -3.59 -5.02
N TYR A 113 8.05 -3.13 -6.07
CA TYR A 113 8.68 -2.37 -7.15
C TYR A 113 9.33 -1.08 -6.64
N GLY A 114 8.58 -0.28 -5.88
CA GLY A 114 9.09 0.97 -5.28
C GLY A 114 10.27 0.75 -4.33
N LYS A 115 10.26 -0.32 -3.52
CA LYS A 115 11.41 -0.68 -2.66
C LYS A 115 12.65 -0.99 -3.49
N ILE A 116 12.52 -1.81 -4.53
CA ILE A 116 13.65 -2.17 -5.41
C ILE A 116 14.21 -0.92 -6.09
N SER A 117 13.36 -0.09 -6.69
CA SER A 117 13.79 1.17 -7.31
C SER A 117 14.47 2.11 -6.30
N GLY A 118 13.94 2.19 -5.07
CA GLY A 118 14.57 2.96 -3.99
C GLY A 118 15.96 2.45 -3.61
N TYR A 119 16.15 1.13 -3.52
CA TYR A 119 17.47 0.55 -3.25
C TYR A 119 18.46 0.79 -4.41
N ILE A 120 18.02 0.65 -5.65
CA ILE A 120 18.87 0.94 -6.82
C ILE A 120 19.31 2.41 -6.77
N ALA A 121 18.39 3.34 -6.51
CA ALA A 121 18.72 4.76 -6.37
C ALA A 121 19.73 5.01 -5.24
N LEU A 122 19.55 4.39 -4.07
CA LEU A 122 20.50 4.54 -2.96
C LEU A 122 21.89 4.02 -3.32
N ILE A 123 21.97 2.85 -3.96
CA ILE A 123 23.25 2.24 -4.36
C ILE A 123 23.94 3.10 -5.42
N THR A 124 23.25 3.49 -6.48
CA THR A 124 23.87 4.27 -7.56
C THR A 124 24.22 5.68 -7.12
N GLY A 125 23.39 6.31 -6.28
CA GLY A 125 23.69 7.61 -5.69
C GLY A 125 24.90 7.54 -4.75
N GLY A 126 24.96 6.53 -3.88
CA GLY A 126 26.10 6.31 -2.98
C GLY A 126 27.40 6.05 -3.73
N LEU A 127 27.37 5.20 -4.76
CA LEU A 127 28.53 4.94 -5.61
C LEU A 127 28.99 6.19 -6.37
N SER A 128 28.05 6.97 -6.93
CA SER A 128 28.39 8.22 -7.62
C SER A 128 29.06 9.21 -6.66
N PHE A 129 28.53 9.35 -5.43
CA PHE A 129 29.11 10.20 -4.39
C PHE A 129 30.54 9.77 -4.02
N ILE A 130 30.77 8.48 -3.80
CA ILE A 130 32.10 7.95 -3.47
C ILE A 130 33.08 8.22 -4.62
N ILE A 131 32.69 7.94 -5.86
CA ILE A 131 33.57 8.15 -7.03
C ILE A 131 33.90 9.64 -7.20
N PHE A 132 32.92 10.53 -6.98
CA PHE A 132 33.10 11.97 -7.16
C PHE A 132 33.98 12.61 -6.07
N TYR A 133 33.85 12.19 -4.81
CA TYR A 133 34.51 12.84 -3.68
C TYR A 133 35.77 12.13 -3.16
N VAL A 134 35.91 10.83 -3.39
CA VAL A 134 37.00 10.01 -2.81
C VAL A 134 38.03 9.61 -3.85
N ILE A 135 37.60 9.32 -5.09
CA ILE A 135 38.46 8.75 -6.13
C ILE A 135 38.93 9.81 -7.12
N LYS A 136 38.10 10.83 -7.37
CA LYS A 136 38.39 11.96 -8.25
C LYS A 136 39.05 13.08 -7.46
#